data_AF-A0A4R0HIH8-F1
#
_entry.id   AF-A0A4R0HIH8-F1
#
_cell.length_a   1.000
_cell.length_b   1.000
_cell.length_c   1.000
_cell.angle_alpha   90.00
_cell.angle_beta   90.00
_cell.angle_gamma   90.00
#
_symmetry.space_group_name_H-M   'P 1'
#
loop_
_entity.id
_entity.type
_entity.pdbx_description
1 polymer ?
#
loop_
_entity_poly.entity_id
_entity_poly.type
_entity_poly.pdbx_seq_one_letter_code
_entity_poly.pdbx_strand_id
1 'polypeptide(L)'
;MSSIVPGPQKKIGEEIDAARSGAKPLDPSALNATAPRQEALNGLDDWPESLRAAIEAEHKRVAALDSNRRRTADKAVPELVKCLDTLLDEIANRLQADKPRLFGKATPAAEPSEDVAELLGIPADELDQPSGRGEHRTALRTIKQLHGQLKDLETTPDHSRLTRLATFTIRLALVVEAAPETAGALAPIALARFTQGVSDFQWEATFQEKLNSWREAHATLTSP
;
A
#
# COMPACT_ATOMS: atom_id res chain seq x y z
N MET A 1 29.73 -65.47 1.77
CA MET A 1 30.47 -64.20 1.78
C MET A 1 29.45 -63.07 1.65
N SER A 2 29.12 -62.40 2.76
CA SER A 2 28.14 -61.30 2.79
C SER A 2 28.83 -59.95 2.57
N SER A 3 28.48 -59.26 1.49
CA SER A 3 28.92 -57.89 1.23
C SER A 3 27.88 -56.91 1.75
N ILE A 4 28.20 -56.21 2.84
CA ILE A 4 27.40 -55.12 3.40
C ILE A 4 27.86 -53.83 2.71
N VAL A 5 26.99 -53.25 1.90
CA VAL A 5 27.19 -51.94 1.27
C VAL A 5 26.88 -50.86 2.33
N PRO A 6 27.82 -49.97 2.69
CA PRO A 6 27.52 -48.85 3.57
C PRO A 6 26.74 -47.77 2.79
N GLY A 7 25.54 -47.43 3.25
CA GLY A 7 24.79 -46.27 2.75
C GLY A 7 25.48 -44.95 3.08
N PRO A 8 25.22 -43.86 2.32
CA PRO A 8 25.88 -42.59 2.54
C PRO A 8 25.34 -41.91 3.81
N GLN A 9 26.15 -41.93 4.87
CA GLN A 9 25.93 -41.12 6.07
C GLN A 9 26.56 -39.73 5.91
N LYS A 10 25.76 -38.71 6.27
CA LYS A 10 26.14 -37.38 6.79
C LYS A 10 26.84 -36.41 5.83
N LYS A 11 26.04 -35.48 5.27
CA LYS A 11 26.46 -34.11 4.91
C LYS A 11 25.57 -33.05 5.58
N ILE A 12 25.22 -33.24 6.86
CA ILE A 12 24.40 -32.27 7.62
C ILE A 12 25.29 -31.42 8.57
N GLY A 13 26.59 -31.72 8.65
CA GLY A 13 27.50 -31.07 9.62
C GLY A 13 28.19 -29.79 9.14
N GLU A 14 28.32 -29.55 7.83
CA GLU A 14 29.13 -28.42 7.32
C GLU A 14 28.30 -27.15 7.00
N GLU A 15 26.97 -27.20 6.95
CA GLU A 15 26.15 -26.02 6.67
C GLU A 15 25.85 -25.13 7.89
N ILE A 16 26.04 -25.64 9.10
CA ILE A 16 25.70 -24.88 10.32
C ILE A 16 26.85 -23.95 10.77
N ASP A 17 28.10 -24.27 10.44
CA ASP A 17 29.27 -23.48 10.86
C ASP A 17 29.58 -22.27 9.96
N ALA A 18 28.99 -22.18 8.75
CA ALA A 18 29.16 -21.02 7.87
C ALA A 18 28.46 -19.75 8.39
N ALA A 19 27.48 -19.87 9.29
CA ALA A 19 26.74 -18.74 9.83
C ALA A 19 27.53 -17.91 10.89
N ARG A 20 28.69 -18.40 11.37
CA ARG A 20 29.55 -17.68 12.34
C ARG A 20 30.76 -16.97 11.73
N SER A 21 31.01 -17.13 10.43
CA SER A 21 32.27 -16.73 9.78
C SER A 21 32.22 -15.39 9.02
N GLY A 22 31.28 -14.49 9.30
CA GLY A 22 31.25 -13.17 8.66
C GLY A 22 31.13 -13.22 7.12
N ALA A 23 30.56 -14.30 6.59
CA ALA A 23 30.35 -14.45 5.15
C ALA A 23 29.21 -13.55 4.67
N LYS A 24 29.39 -13.03 3.46
CA LYS A 24 28.49 -12.16 2.68
C LYS A 24 27.01 -12.50 2.93
N PRO A 25 26.12 -11.50 3.12
CA PRO A 25 24.69 -11.78 3.32
C PRO A 25 24.18 -12.71 2.21
N LEU A 26 23.56 -13.83 2.61
CA LEU A 26 22.97 -14.78 1.69
C LEU A 26 22.04 -14.02 0.74
N ASP A 27 22.34 -14.10 -0.55
CA ASP A 27 21.50 -13.51 -1.58
C ASP A 27 20.08 -14.09 -1.44
N PRO A 28 19.05 -13.28 -1.18
CA PRO A 28 17.67 -13.77 -1.06
C PRO A 28 17.19 -14.53 -2.31
N SER A 29 17.85 -14.29 -3.45
CA SER A 29 17.64 -14.98 -4.73
C SER A 29 18.15 -16.43 -4.71
N ALA A 30 19.09 -16.77 -3.84
CA ALA A 30 19.66 -18.12 -3.72
C ALA A 30 18.76 -19.10 -2.95
N LEU A 31 17.77 -18.60 -2.20
CA LEU A 31 16.84 -19.44 -1.44
C LEU A 31 15.74 -20.08 -2.31
N ASN A 32 15.57 -19.60 -3.54
CA ASN A 32 14.66 -20.20 -4.52
C ASN A 32 15.18 -19.84 -5.92
N ALA A 33 16.06 -20.67 -6.49
CA ALA A 33 16.80 -20.37 -7.72
C ALA A 33 15.90 -20.14 -8.97
N THR A 34 14.63 -20.53 -8.89
CA THR A 34 13.59 -20.30 -9.92
C THR A 34 12.70 -19.10 -9.64
N ALA A 35 12.88 -18.40 -8.51
CA ALA A 35 12.11 -17.19 -8.24
C ALA A 35 12.54 -16.07 -9.21
N PRO A 36 11.58 -15.39 -9.88
CA PRO A 36 11.90 -14.25 -10.72
C PRO A 36 12.68 -13.19 -9.93
N ARG A 37 13.66 -12.55 -10.58
CA ARG A 37 14.42 -11.44 -9.98
C ARG A 37 13.44 -10.30 -9.71
N GLN A 38 13.58 -9.65 -8.55
CA GLN A 38 12.84 -8.43 -8.27
C GLN A 38 13.25 -7.37 -9.31
N GLU A 39 12.32 -6.98 -10.17
CA GLU A 39 12.53 -5.89 -11.12
C GLU A 39 12.54 -4.56 -10.36
N ALA A 40 13.44 -3.65 -10.73
CA ALA A 40 13.41 -2.30 -10.18
C ALA A 40 12.18 -1.57 -10.72
N LEU A 41 11.48 -0.84 -9.85
CA LEU A 41 10.39 0.03 -10.28
C LEU A 41 11.01 1.26 -10.95
N ASN A 42 10.74 1.47 -12.23
CA ASN A 42 11.21 2.64 -12.99
C ASN A 42 10.11 3.71 -13.11
N GLY A 43 10.44 4.97 -13.39
CA GLY A 43 9.43 5.99 -13.71
C GLY A 43 8.53 6.39 -12.54
N LEU A 44 9.06 6.33 -11.32
CA LEU A 44 8.46 6.91 -10.11
C LEU A 44 9.30 8.08 -9.58
N ASP A 45 10.33 8.51 -10.32
CA ASP A 45 11.33 9.48 -9.85
C ASP A 45 10.73 10.86 -9.56
N ASP A 46 9.69 11.24 -10.30
CA ASP A 46 8.97 12.51 -10.13
C ASP A 46 7.87 12.45 -9.06
N TRP A 47 7.67 11.29 -8.41
CA TRP A 47 6.61 11.10 -7.42
C TRP A 47 7.08 11.59 -6.04
N PRO A 48 6.14 12.03 -5.17
CA PRO A 48 6.45 12.31 -3.78
C PRO A 48 7.20 11.15 -3.10
N GLU A 49 8.23 11.48 -2.33
CA GLU A 49 9.12 10.48 -1.72
C GLU A 49 8.34 9.47 -0.85
N SER A 50 7.37 9.95 -0.07
CA SER A 50 6.51 9.12 0.78
C SER A 50 5.68 8.12 -0.04
N LEU A 51 5.09 8.57 -1.14
CA LEU A 51 4.27 7.74 -2.03
C LEU A 51 5.12 6.69 -2.76
N ARG A 52 6.25 7.11 -3.32
CA ARG A 52 7.22 6.21 -3.95
C ARG A 52 7.72 5.15 -2.96
N ALA A 53 8.09 5.55 -1.74
CA ALA A 53 8.57 4.63 -0.72
C ALA A 53 7.52 3.59 -0.31
N ALA A 54 6.23 3.98 -0.21
CA ALA A 54 5.14 3.05 0.07
C ALA A 54 4.95 2.02 -1.06
N ILE A 55 4.99 2.46 -2.32
CA ILE A 55 4.87 1.60 -3.50
C ILE A 55 6.04 0.62 -3.56
N GLU A 56 7.27 1.08 -3.34
CA GLU A 56 8.46 0.23 -3.32
C GLU A 56 8.44 -0.79 -2.17
N ALA A 57 7.98 -0.39 -0.98
CA ALA A 57 7.84 -1.28 0.16
C ALA A 57 6.78 -2.36 -0.10
N GLU A 58 5.64 -1.99 -0.68
CA GLU A 58 4.59 -2.93 -1.06
C GLU A 58 5.07 -3.90 -2.14
N HIS A 59 5.77 -3.40 -3.17
CA HIS A 59 6.36 -4.25 -4.20
C HIS A 59 7.30 -5.30 -3.63
N LYS A 60 8.20 -4.92 -2.71
CA LYS A 60 9.11 -5.85 -2.04
C LYS A 60 8.34 -6.96 -1.32
N ARG A 61 7.26 -6.61 -0.63
CA ARG A 61 6.41 -7.56 0.10
C ARG A 61 5.65 -8.49 -0.85
N VAL A 62 4.98 -7.95 -1.86
CA VAL A 62 4.17 -8.73 -2.82
C VAL A 62 5.07 -9.63 -3.66
N ALA A 63 6.19 -9.14 -4.19
CA ALA A 63 7.16 -9.97 -4.91
C ALA A 63 7.71 -11.13 -4.05
N ALA A 64 7.87 -10.92 -2.74
CA ALA A 64 8.22 -12.00 -1.82
C ALA A 64 7.09 -13.03 -1.65
N LEU A 65 5.83 -12.61 -1.62
CA LEU A 65 4.68 -13.52 -1.60
C LEU A 65 4.55 -14.31 -2.90
N ASP A 66 4.66 -13.65 -4.04
CA ASP A 66 4.53 -14.26 -5.37
C ASP A 66 5.64 -15.30 -5.63
N SER A 67 6.82 -15.09 -5.03
CA SER A 67 7.92 -16.05 -5.05
C SER A 67 7.87 -17.10 -3.93
N ASN A 68 6.74 -17.20 -3.22
CA ASN A 68 6.48 -18.11 -2.10
C ASN A 68 7.50 -17.98 -0.93
N ARG A 69 8.06 -16.78 -0.73
CA ARG A 69 9.01 -16.45 0.34
C ARG A 69 8.31 -15.72 1.49
N ARG A 70 7.42 -16.44 2.18
CA ARG A 70 6.59 -15.91 3.28
C ARG A 70 7.38 -15.13 4.34
N ARG A 71 8.47 -15.70 4.86
CA ARG A 71 9.32 -15.04 5.87
C ARG A 71 9.97 -13.75 5.38
N THR A 72 10.28 -13.66 4.09
CA THR A 72 10.82 -12.43 3.49
C THR A 72 9.72 -11.38 3.38
N ALA A 73 8.50 -11.80 3.02
CA ALA A 73 7.34 -10.91 3.04
C ALA A 73 7.05 -10.39 4.45
N ASP A 74 7.08 -11.25 5.47
CA ASP A 74 6.87 -10.86 6.88
C ASP A 74 7.92 -9.81 7.33
N LYS A 75 9.19 -9.97 6.91
CA LYS A 75 10.27 -9.00 7.20
C LYS A 75 10.09 -7.64 6.52
N ALA A 76 9.32 -7.57 5.42
CA ALA A 76 9.02 -6.33 4.73
C ALA A 76 7.85 -5.56 5.38
N VAL A 77 7.07 -6.19 6.26
CA VAL A 77 5.87 -5.61 6.87
C VAL A 77 6.17 -4.34 7.68
N PRO A 78 7.20 -4.28 8.56
CA PRO A 78 7.43 -3.09 9.38
C PRO A 78 7.72 -1.84 8.54
N GLU A 79 8.49 -1.98 7.47
CA GLU A 79 8.79 -0.85 6.57
C GLU A 79 7.56 -0.40 5.80
N LEU A 80 6.76 -1.35 5.27
CA LEU A 80 5.50 -1.01 4.61
C LEU A 80 4.54 -0.31 5.58
N VAL A 81 4.40 -0.83 6.81
CA VAL A 81 3.55 -0.23 7.84
C VAL A 81 3.98 1.21 8.09
N LYS A 82 5.28 1.47 8.29
CA LYS A 82 5.82 2.82 8.49
C LYS A 82 5.54 3.76 7.30
N CYS A 83 5.71 3.28 6.06
CA CYS A 83 5.40 4.08 4.88
C CYS A 83 3.90 4.41 4.78
N LEU A 84 3.03 3.43 5.04
CA LEU A 84 1.57 3.66 5.05
C LEU A 84 1.13 4.60 6.18
N ASP A 85 1.77 4.50 7.36
CA ASP A 85 1.55 5.40 8.49
C ASP A 85 1.85 6.85 8.10
N THR A 86 2.96 7.06 7.40
CA THR A 86 3.37 8.37 6.89
C THR A 86 2.36 8.93 5.88
N LEU A 87 1.90 8.10 4.94
CA LEU A 87 0.87 8.51 3.97
C LEU A 87 -0.45 8.87 4.65
N LEU A 88 -0.86 8.11 5.66
CA LEU A 88 -2.08 8.40 6.42
C LEU A 88 -1.98 9.74 7.16
N ASP A 89 -0.82 10.07 7.72
CA ASP A 89 -0.57 11.38 8.34
C ASP A 89 -0.64 12.52 7.31
N GLU A 90 -0.05 12.36 6.12
CA GLU A 90 -0.11 13.33 5.02
C GLU A 90 -1.55 13.57 4.55
N ILE A 91 -2.32 12.49 4.35
CA ILE A 91 -3.75 12.55 4.01
C ILE A 91 -4.53 13.26 5.12
N ALA A 92 -4.29 12.93 6.39
CA ALA A 92 -4.96 13.57 7.51
C ALA A 92 -4.66 15.06 7.60
N ASN A 93 -3.40 15.45 7.38
CA ASN A 93 -2.97 16.84 7.37
C ASN A 93 -3.67 17.63 6.26
N ARG A 94 -3.76 17.07 5.05
CA ARG A 94 -4.49 17.70 3.95
C ARG A 94 -5.98 17.84 4.26
N LEU A 95 -6.64 16.77 4.70
CA LEU A 95 -8.08 16.81 5.03
C LEU A 95 -8.41 17.78 6.17
N GLN A 96 -7.48 17.97 7.10
CA GLN A 96 -7.63 18.93 8.18
C GLN A 96 -7.46 20.37 7.67
N ALA A 97 -6.62 20.62 6.67
CA ALA A 97 -6.46 21.92 6.01
C ALA A 97 -7.72 22.30 5.19
N ASP A 98 -8.31 21.33 4.50
CA ASP A 98 -9.49 21.51 3.63
C ASP A 98 -10.82 21.51 4.41
N LYS A 99 -10.76 21.33 5.73
CA LYS A 99 -11.94 21.20 6.59
C LYS A 99 -12.81 22.47 6.57
N PRO A 100 -14.13 22.36 6.30
CA PRO A 100 -15.05 23.50 6.32
C PRO A 100 -15.05 24.23 7.67
N ARG A 101 -14.85 25.55 7.64
CA ARG A 101 -14.82 26.42 8.84
C ARG A 101 -16.22 26.66 9.39
N LEU A 102 -16.31 26.84 10.71
CA LEU A 102 -17.57 27.05 11.46
C LEU A 102 -18.34 28.33 11.09
N PHE A 103 -17.62 29.38 10.68
CA PHE A 103 -18.18 30.73 10.48
C PHE A 103 -17.65 31.42 9.22
N GLY A 104 -17.15 30.65 8.24
CA GLY A 104 -16.76 31.17 6.93
C GLY A 104 -17.84 30.89 5.89
N LYS A 105 -17.98 31.76 4.87
CA LYS A 105 -18.65 31.35 3.63
C LYS A 105 -18.03 30.01 3.22
N ALA A 106 -18.87 28.99 3.01
CA ALA A 106 -18.39 27.73 2.46
C ALA A 106 -17.62 28.08 1.18
N THR A 107 -16.33 27.74 1.14
CA THR A 107 -15.63 27.66 -0.14
C THR A 107 -16.48 26.73 -0.99
N PRO A 108 -16.92 27.13 -2.20
CA PRO A 108 -17.63 26.20 -3.06
C PRO A 108 -16.77 24.96 -3.17
N ALA A 109 -17.30 23.81 -2.73
CA ALA A 109 -16.63 22.55 -3.01
C ALA A 109 -16.50 22.47 -4.53
N ALA A 110 -15.30 22.22 -5.03
CA ALA A 110 -15.14 21.89 -6.43
C ALA A 110 -16.11 20.74 -6.76
N GLU A 111 -16.77 20.80 -7.91
CA GLU A 111 -17.61 19.69 -8.33
C GLU A 111 -16.77 18.40 -8.32
N PRO A 112 -17.28 17.31 -7.71
CA PRO A 112 -16.54 16.07 -7.64
C PRO A 112 -16.27 15.57 -9.06
N SER A 113 -14.99 15.41 -9.41
CA SER A 113 -14.59 14.86 -10.70
C SER A 113 -14.94 13.37 -10.77
N GLU A 114 -15.72 12.98 -11.79
CA GLU A 114 -16.09 11.58 -12.05
C GLU A 114 -14.86 10.69 -12.25
N ASP A 115 -13.85 11.17 -12.99
CA ASP A 115 -12.60 10.43 -13.21
C ASP A 115 -11.85 10.16 -11.90
N VAL A 116 -11.80 11.14 -11.00
CA VAL A 116 -11.17 11.00 -9.67
C VAL A 116 -11.99 10.08 -8.76
N ALA A 117 -13.31 10.13 -8.87
CA ALA A 117 -14.21 9.25 -8.14
C ALA A 117 -14.04 7.78 -8.55
N GLU A 118 -13.97 7.52 -9.86
CA GLU A 118 -13.72 6.19 -10.40
C GLU A 118 -12.40 5.61 -9.88
N LEU A 119 -11.34 6.42 -9.85
CA LEU A 119 -10.04 6.03 -9.30
C LEU A 119 -10.11 5.60 -7.83
N LEU A 120 -10.95 6.26 -7.03
CA LEU A 120 -11.23 5.91 -5.64
C LEU A 120 -12.26 4.78 -5.49
N GLY A 121 -12.85 4.30 -6.58
CA GLY A 121 -13.90 3.27 -6.59
C GLY A 121 -15.23 3.77 -6.01
N ILE A 122 -15.50 5.07 -6.17
CA ILE A 122 -16.76 5.72 -5.79
C ILE A 122 -17.69 5.71 -7.01
N PRO A 123 -18.89 5.12 -6.92
CA PRO A 123 -19.85 5.11 -8.01
C PRO A 123 -20.52 6.48 -8.15
N ALA A 124 -20.98 6.80 -9.36
CA ALA A 124 -21.54 8.12 -9.69
C ALA A 124 -22.74 8.54 -8.82
N ASP A 125 -23.57 7.57 -8.38
CA ASP A 125 -24.72 7.81 -7.52
C ASP A 125 -24.35 8.22 -6.08
N GLU A 126 -23.09 8.03 -5.67
CA GLU A 126 -22.57 8.47 -4.37
C GLU A 126 -21.93 9.87 -4.42
N LEU A 127 -21.81 10.49 -5.61
CA LEU A 127 -21.21 11.83 -5.78
C LEU A 127 -22.11 12.98 -5.33
N ASP A 128 -23.42 12.77 -5.35
CA ASP A 128 -24.40 13.76 -4.88
C ASP A 128 -24.44 13.88 -3.34
N GLN A 129 -23.67 13.07 -2.62
CA GLN A 129 -23.64 13.12 -1.17
C GLN A 129 -22.91 14.38 -0.67
N PRO A 130 -23.57 15.25 0.12
CA PRO A 130 -22.93 16.46 0.62
C PRO A 130 -21.78 16.10 1.56
N SER A 131 -20.55 16.40 1.15
CA SER A 131 -19.38 16.34 2.03
C SER A 131 -19.34 17.58 2.91
N GLY A 132 -19.54 17.40 4.22
CA GLY A 132 -19.58 18.47 5.20
C GLY A 132 -18.59 18.25 6.34
N ARG A 133 -18.66 19.15 7.33
CA ARG A 133 -17.76 19.12 8.49
C ARG A 133 -17.89 17.83 9.31
N GLY A 134 -19.07 17.21 9.32
CA GLY A 134 -19.32 15.95 10.01
C GLY A 134 -18.55 14.81 9.37
N GLU A 135 -18.63 14.74 8.05
CA GLU A 135 -18.01 13.76 7.15
C GLU A 135 -16.48 13.87 7.25
N HIS A 136 -15.91 15.09 7.16
CA HIS A 136 -14.48 15.31 7.40
C HIS A 136 -14.03 14.86 8.80
N ARG A 137 -14.84 15.10 9.84
CA ARG A 137 -14.48 14.66 11.20
C ARG A 137 -14.50 13.13 11.30
N THR A 138 -15.47 12.48 10.66
CA THR A 138 -15.55 11.02 10.58
C THR A 138 -14.36 10.46 9.81
N ALA A 139 -14.02 11.02 8.65
CA ALA A 139 -12.85 10.67 7.86
C ALA A 139 -11.55 10.71 8.67
N LEU A 140 -11.30 11.80 9.42
CA LEU A 140 -10.12 11.91 10.29
C LEU A 140 -10.11 10.89 11.43
N ARG A 141 -11.27 10.49 11.94
CA ARG A 141 -11.35 9.40 12.93
C ARG A 141 -11.08 8.05 12.27
N THR A 142 -11.58 7.83 11.06
CA THR A 142 -11.28 6.63 10.27
C THR A 142 -9.79 6.51 10.05
N ILE A 143 -9.09 7.57 9.64
CA ILE A 143 -7.63 7.54 9.48
C ILE A 143 -6.93 7.11 10.78
N LYS A 144 -7.35 7.66 11.93
CA LYS A 144 -6.84 7.20 13.25
C LYS A 144 -7.10 5.72 13.52
N GLN A 145 -8.23 5.17 13.08
CA GLN A 145 -8.51 3.74 13.19
C GLN A 145 -7.58 2.93 12.28
N LEU A 146 -7.29 3.42 11.07
CA LEU A 146 -6.37 2.77 10.13
C LEU A 146 -4.94 2.72 10.68
N HIS A 147 -4.46 3.77 11.36
CA HIS A 147 -3.19 3.72 12.11
C HIS A 147 -3.17 2.60 13.16
N GLY A 148 -4.27 2.44 13.91
CA GLY A 148 -4.42 1.34 14.86
C GLY A 148 -4.34 -0.03 14.17
N GLN A 149 -5.02 -0.19 13.03
CA GLN A 149 -4.98 -1.42 12.24
C GLN A 149 -3.58 -1.72 11.69
N LEU A 150 -2.83 -0.71 11.24
CA LEU A 150 -1.45 -0.87 10.78
C LEU A 150 -0.55 -1.41 11.90
N LYS A 151 -0.69 -0.87 13.11
CA LYS A 151 0.06 -1.33 14.28
C LYS A 151 -0.27 -2.78 14.65
N ASP A 152 -1.54 -3.17 14.55
CA ASP A 152 -1.95 -4.56 14.77
C ASP A 152 -1.34 -5.49 13.70
N LEU A 153 -1.36 -5.07 12.42
CA LEU A 153 -0.81 -5.81 11.29
C LEU A 153 0.73 -5.92 11.33
N GLU A 154 1.42 -4.97 11.95
CA GLU A 154 2.86 -5.03 12.16
C GLU A 154 3.24 -6.22 13.06
N THR A 155 2.44 -6.48 14.10
CA THR A 155 2.71 -7.56 15.06
C THR A 155 2.16 -8.92 14.61
N THR A 156 1.02 -8.91 13.92
CA THR A 156 0.34 -10.12 13.44
C THR A 156 0.02 -9.97 11.95
N PRO A 157 0.97 -10.32 11.05
CA PRO A 157 0.82 -10.03 9.63
C PRO A 157 -0.30 -10.82 8.95
N ASP A 158 -1.42 -10.14 8.68
CA ASP A 158 -2.43 -10.57 7.71
C ASP A 158 -2.14 -9.86 6.38
N HIS A 159 -1.56 -10.61 5.43
CA HIS A 159 -1.10 -10.02 4.17
C HIS A 159 -2.23 -9.70 3.22
N SER A 160 -3.37 -10.34 3.37
CA SER A 160 -4.56 -10.00 2.62
C SER A 160 -5.04 -8.61 3.09
N ARG A 161 -5.28 -8.44 4.39
CA ARG A 161 -5.66 -7.13 4.93
C ARG A 161 -4.66 -6.04 4.61
N LEU A 162 -3.36 -6.35 4.70
CA LEU A 162 -2.30 -5.39 4.39
C LEU A 162 -2.29 -4.99 2.91
N THR A 163 -2.50 -5.92 1.97
CA THR A 163 -2.65 -5.58 0.55
C THR A 163 -3.84 -4.63 0.34
N ARG A 164 -4.94 -4.84 1.07
CA ARG A 164 -6.17 -4.05 0.90
C ARG A 164 -5.93 -2.62 1.36
N LEU A 165 -5.33 -2.51 2.55
CA LEU A 165 -5.00 -1.23 3.16
C LEU A 165 -3.94 -0.48 2.35
N ALA A 166 -2.88 -1.16 1.88
CA ALA A 166 -1.87 -0.57 1.03
C ALA A 166 -2.47 -0.03 -0.29
N THR A 167 -3.26 -0.85 -0.98
CA THR A 167 -3.91 -0.47 -2.25
C THR A 167 -4.82 0.75 -2.06
N PHE A 168 -5.61 0.78 -0.99
CA PHE A 168 -6.47 1.91 -0.67
C PHE A 168 -5.68 3.18 -0.32
N THR A 169 -4.73 3.09 0.62
CA THR A 169 -3.96 4.25 1.10
C THR A 169 -3.11 4.86 -0.01
N ILE A 170 -2.48 4.04 -0.86
CA ILE A 170 -1.68 4.53 -2.00
C ILE A 170 -2.56 5.29 -3.00
N ARG A 171 -3.74 4.75 -3.36
CA ARG A 171 -4.68 5.44 -4.25
C ARG A 171 -5.19 6.75 -3.66
N LEU A 172 -5.54 6.74 -2.37
CA LEU A 172 -6.02 7.94 -1.69
C LEU A 172 -4.93 9.02 -1.62
N ALA A 173 -3.69 8.63 -1.31
CA ALA A 173 -2.54 9.54 -1.29
C ALA A 173 -2.27 10.15 -2.67
N LEU A 174 -2.34 9.33 -3.73
CA LEU A 174 -2.19 9.79 -5.11
C LEU A 174 -3.23 10.86 -5.47
N VAL A 175 -4.50 10.63 -5.13
CA VAL A 175 -5.57 11.62 -5.39
C VAL A 175 -5.38 12.89 -4.57
N VAL A 176 -5.03 12.74 -3.29
CA VAL A 176 -4.78 13.87 -2.38
C VAL A 176 -3.65 14.77 -2.86
N GLU A 177 -2.64 14.17 -3.50
CA GLU A 177 -1.50 14.91 -4.04
C GLU A 177 -1.77 15.51 -5.42
N ALA A 178 -2.29 14.72 -6.37
CA ALA A 178 -2.43 15.15 -7.75
C ALA A 178 -3.70 15.98 -8.01
N ALA A 179 -4.76 15.79 -7.21
CA ALA A 179 -6.03 16.51 -7.35
C ALA A 179 -6.58 17.01 -6.00
N PRO A 180 -5.83 17.87 -5.28
CA PRO A 180 -6.16 18.28 -3.91
C PRO A 180 -7.52 18.98 -3.80
N GLU A 181 -7.96 19.69 -4.85
CA GLU A 181 -9.22 20.44 -4.87
C GLU A 181 -10.45 19.51 -4.85
N THR A 182 -10.38 18.33 -5.48
CA THR A 182 -11.46 17.34 -5.49
C THR A 182 -11.32 16.32 -4.35
N ALA A 183 -10.10 16.07 -3.89
CA ALA A 183 -9.81 15.13 -2.80
C ALA A 183 -10.55 15.47 -1.51
N GLY A 184 -10.73 16.76 -1.18
CA GLY A 184 -11.47 17.19 0.01
C GLY A 184 -12.92 16.69 0.04
N ALA A 185 -13.59 16.66 -1.10
CA ALA A 185 -14.97 16.17 -1.21
C ALA A 185 -15.04 14.63 -1.26
N LEU A 186 -14.10 13.99 -1.98
CA LEU A 186 -14.16 12.55 -2.27
C LEU A 186 -13.52 11.66 -1.20
N ALA A 187 -12.49 12.13 -0.51
CA ALA A 187 -11.79 11.33 0.50
C ALA A 187 -12.69 10.86 1.66
N PRO A 188 -13.62 11.68 2.20
CA PRO A 188 -14.56 11.19 3.20
C PRO A 188 -15.44 10.03 2.71
N ILE A 189 -15.88 10.08 1.44
CA ILE A 189 -16.69 9.02 0.82
C ILE A 189 -15.84 7.75 0.66
N ALA A 190 -14.63 7.88 0.10
CA ALA A 190 -13.70 6.75 -0.07
C ALA A 190 -13.36 6.06 1.27
N LEU A 191 -13.07 6.84 2.32
CA LEU A 191 -12.80 6.32 3.66
C LEU A 191 -14.02 5.60 4.27
N ALA A 192 -15.23 6.15 4.07
CA ALA A 192 -16.45 5.50 4.53
C ALA A 192 -16.63 4.14 3.83
N ARG A 193 -16.53 4.09 2.50
CA ARG A 193 -16.64 2.85 1.69
C ARG A 193 -15.63 1.80 2.11
N PHE A 194 -14.38 2.20 2.34
CA PHE A 194 -13.33 1.30 2.82
C PHE A 194 -13.72 0.63 4.15
N THR A 195 -14.17 1.42 5.13
CA THR A 195 -14.57 0.88 6.44
C THR A 195 -15.84 0.03 6.42
N GLN A 196 -16.75 0.29 5.49
CA GLN A 196 -17.96 -0.52 5.28
C GLN A 196 -17.66 -1.87 4.64
N GLY A 197 -16.40 -2.13 4.27
CA GLY A 197 -16.01 -3.42 3.72
C GLY A 197 -16.34 -3.57 2.24
N VAL A 198 -16.70 -2.49 1.53
CA VAL A 198 -16.98 -2.52 0.08
C VAL A 198 -15.78 -3.11 -0.68
N SER A 199 -16.06 -3.97 -1.65
CA SER A 199 -15.02 -4.63 -2.45
C SER A 199 -14.23 -3.58 -3.23
N ASP A 200 -12.91 -3.69 -3.17
CA ASP A 200 -12.00 -2.84 -3.92
C ASP A 200 -11.82 -3.46 -5.32
N PHE A 201 -12.05 -2.69 -6.39
CA PHE A 201 -11.93 -3.20 -7.76
C PHE A 201 -10.49 -3.59 -8.13
N GLN A 202 -9.50 -3.04 -7.43
CA GLN A 202 -8.11 -3.42 -7.59
C GLN A 202 -7.71 -4.58 -6.66
N TRP A 203 -8.61 -5.09 -5.80
CA TRP A 203 -8.28 -6.11 -4.81
C TRP A 203 -7.61 -7.34 -5.43
N GLU A 204 -8.19 -7.87 -6.51
CA GLU A 204 -7.74 -9.07 -7.20
C GLU A 204 -6.68 -8.77 -8.27
N ALA A 205 -6.42 -7.49 -8.55
CA ALA A 205 -5.40 -7.09 -9.51
C ALA A 205 -3.99 -7.41 -8.99
N THR A 206 -3.12 -7.83 -9.91
CA THR A 206 -1.69 -7.99 -9.67
C THR A 206 -1.05 -6.64 -9.31
N PHE A 207 0.12 -6.68 -8.67
CA PHE A 207 0.86 -5.46 -8.37
C PHE A 207 1.16 -4.64 -9.64
N GLN A 208 1.46 -5.30 -10.75
CA GLN A 208 1.79 -4.61 -12.00
C GLN A 208 0.57 -3.91 -12.61
N GLU A 209 -0.61 -4.53 -12.57
CA GLU A 209 -1.86 -3.90 -13.02
C GLU A 209 -2.20 -2.68 -12.18
N LYS A 210 -2.04 -2.78 -10.84
CA LYS A 210 -2.20 -1.65 -9.92
C LYS A 210 -1.23 -0.51 -10.25
N LEU A 211 0.05 -0.83 -10.38
CA LEU A 211 1.09 0.15 -10.66
C LEU A 211 0.85 0.88 -11.99
N ASN A 212 0.45 0.15 -13.03
CA ASN A 212 0.12 0.75 -14.32
C ASN A 212 -1.07 1.70 -14.20
N SER A 213 -2.14 1.27 -13.50
CA SER A 213 -3.30 2.12 -13.24
C SER A 213 -2.94 3.37 -12.43
N TRP A 214 -2.08 3.25 -11.41
CA TRP A 214 -1.63 4.40 -10.63
C TRP A 214 -0.78 5.36 -11.47
N ARG A 215 0.09 4.84 -12.35
CA ARG A 215 0.86 5.70 -13.27
C ARG A 215 -0.01 6.44 -14.26
N GLU A 216 -0.99 5.74 -14.84
CA GLU A 216 -1.96 6.35 -15.75
C GLU A 216 -2.77 7.43 -15.04
N ALA A 217 -3.28 7.14 -13.84
CA ALA A 217 -3.99 8.11 -13.02
C ALA A 217 -3.13 9.35 -12.68
N HIS A 218 -1.90 9.14 -12.21
CA HIS A 218 -0.99 10.24 -11.89
C HIS A 218 -0.68 11.08 -13.13
N ALA A 219 -0.40 10.46 -14.28
CA ALA A 219 -0.16 11.17 -15.52
C ALA A 219 -1.38 11.99 -15.96
N THR A 220 -2.59 11.44 -15.86
CA THR A 220 -3.84 12.14 -16.19
C THR A 220 -4.08 13.34 -15.27
N LEU A 221 -3.87 13.18 -13.96
CA LEU A 221 -4.16 14.22 -12.96
C LEU A 221 -3.11 15.34 -12.93
N THR A 222 -1.88 15.04 -13.33
CA THR A 222 -0.78 16.02 -13.39
C THR A 222 -0.56 16.62 -14.78
N SER A 223 -1.29 16.17 -15.80
CA SER A 223 -1.24 16.78 -17.14
C SER A 223 -1.97 18.14 -17.15
N PRO A 224 -1.36 19.19 -17.72
CA PRO A 224 -1.92 20.54 -17.73
C PRO A 224 -3.10 20.73 -18.69
#